data_AF-A0A933VL95-F1
#
_entry.id   AF-A0A933VL95-F1
#
_cell.length_a   1.000
_cell.length_b   1.000
_cell.length_c   1.000
_cell.angle_alpha   90.00
_cell.angle_beta   90.00
_cell.angle_gamma   90.00
#
_symmetry.space_group_name_H-M   'P 1'
#
loop_
_entity.id
_entity.type
_entity.pdbx_description
1 polymer ?
#
loop_
_entity_poly.entity_id
_entity_poly.type
_entity_poly.pdbx_seq_one_letter_code
_entity_poly.pdbx_strand_id
1 'polypeptide(L)'
;MLVIKINSVEKTDLIDWSSFAKSEVLTNQVDTLEFEMKNYGAKIYKPNILDVVEVWNGSTKIFGGMITNIDEVVKGRVFRRKIKCKDYSQELDRKCVVETYTSQTVNAIIADILATYCPGFTAVNVSCSLTVDFIAFNYEQPSKCLQQLAELFNYDWYIDYDKDVHFFSKESNLAPFDLDDTSGKFVWDSLVLNRKADQIRNVIYVRGGEYKGSSYTETKISVNGSETVFTFGYKYADISVTKGGAAQTVGIDFIHDPALYDCLYNFNEKAIKFRSDNKPGAGVAVAITGLPYIPVIVKIQENASVALYGEYEFKIIDNSIDSKEGARQRAKAELYAYADQISEGNFRSYETGLKVGQKIHLNSVVWGYDEWFTINRIDSIIRKPDTGEMEHTCSLVTTRTMGMIEILQKLLTMEDKKIEIKKDEVLDKIETVQEEVSITELVTKYANISIAEAISVSENVRRDPWGAGVINLVLGPYTPTGDSDSKRPIWLDRGAWIY
;
A
#
# COMPACT_ATOMS: atom_id res chain seq x y z
N MET A 1 4.35 -31.51 1.60
CA MET A 1 5.68 -30.88 1.63
C MET A 1 5.56 -29.45 1.16
N LEU A 2 6.16 -28.51 1.90
CA LEU A 2 6.19 -27.10 1.56
C LEU A 2 7.34 -26.78 0.62
N VAL A 3 7.06 -25.98 -0.41
CA VAL A 3 8.02 -25.58 -1.44
C VAL A 3 7.99 -24.06 -1.57
N ILE A 4 9.16 -23.43 -1.58
CA ILE A 4 9.28 -21.98 -1.82
C ILE A 4 10.03 -21.75 -3.12
N LYS A 5 9.41 -20.96 -3.99
CA LYS A 5 9.98 -20.53 -5.27
C LYS A 5 10.27 -19.04 -5.23
N ILE A 6 11.44 -18.66 -5.73
CA ILE A 6 11.83 -17.26 -5.95
C ILE A 6 12.09 -17.10 -7.44
N ASN A 7 11.37 -16.18 -8.10
CA ASN A 7 11.32 -16.03 -9.56
C ASN A 7 11.10 -17.37 -10.28
N SER A 8 10.11 -18.13 -9.80
CA SER A 8 9.73 -19.46 -10.31
C SER A 8 10.78 -20.57 -10.15
N VAL A 9 11.93 -20.29 -9.50
CA VAL A 9 12.96 -21.30 -9.21
C VAL A 9 12.84 -21.74 -7.76
N GLU A 10 12.82 -23.05 -7.53
CA GLU A 10 12.76 -23.61 -6.19
C GLU A 10 14.03 -23.28 -5.36
N LYS A 11 13.81 -22.80 -4.14
CA LYS A 11 14.86 -22.44 -3.16
C LYS A 11 14.61 -23.02 -1.76
N THR A 12 13.74 -24.02 -1.66
CA THR A 12 13.37 -24.76 -0.43
C THR A 12 14.58 -25.11 0.45
N ASP A 13 15.68 -25.61 -0.14
CA ASP A 13 16.87 -26.05 0.59
C ASP A 13 17.64 -24.93 1.31
N LEU A 14 17.39 -23.67 0.98
CA LEU A 14 18.11 -22.52 1.52
C LEU A 14 17.42 -21.93 2.77
N ILE A 15 16.20 -22.40 3.07
CA ILE A 15 15.29 -21.74 3.99
C ILE A 15 15.35 -22.38 5.36
N ASP A 16 15.41 -21.55 6.39
CA ASP A 16 15.23 -21.97 7.76
C ASP A 16 13.74 -21.98 8.10
N TRP A 17 13.10 -23.13 7.97
CA TRP A 17 11.66 -23.29 8.21
C TRP A 17 11.20 -22.91 9.62
N SER A 18 12.10 -22.91 10.62
CA SER A 18 11.78 -22.46 11.97
C SER A 18 11.50 -20.95 12.07
N SER A 19 11.95 -20.18 11.07
CA SER A 19 11.75 -18.74 10.98
C SER A 19 10.58 -18.34 10.08
N PHE A 20 9.87 -19.32 9.50
CA PHE A 20 8.73 -19.06 8.63
C PHE A 20 7.56 -18.53 9.45
N ALA A 21 7.10 -17.33 9.10
CA ALA A 21 5.89 -16.75 9.64
C ALA A 21 5.10 -16.08 8.51
N LYS A 22 3.85 -16.49 8.33
CA LYS A 22 2.91 -15.87 7.40
C LYS A 22 1.83 -15.19 8.22
N SER A 23 1.52 -13.93 7.92
CA SER A 23 0.41 -13.19 8.54
C SER A 23 -0.53 -12.75 7.43
N GLU A 24 -1.77 -13.21 7.50
CA GLU A 24 -2.88 -12.74 6.66
C GLU A 24 -3.77 -11.82 7.47
N VAL A 25 -4.19 -10.69 6.89
CA VAL A 25 -5.03 -9.72 7.61
C VAL A 25 -6.19 -9.27 6.74
N LEU A 26 -7.35 -9.02 7.36
CA LEU A 26 -8.54 -8.54 6.66
C LEU A 26 -8.32 -7.09 6.30
N THR A 27 -9.00 -6.63 5.26
CA THR A 27 -9.03 -5.23 4.81
C THR A 27 -7.72 -4.82 4.11
N ASN A 28 -7.55 -3.52 3.87
CA ASN A 28 -6.40 -2.87 3.23
C ASN A 28 -5.05 -3.03 3.98
N GLN A 29 -4.89 -4.08 4.78
CA GLN A 29 -3.62 -4.48 5.36
C GLN A 29 -3.02 -5.58 4.51
N VAL A 30 -1.77 -5.35 4.12
CA VAL A 30 -1.02 -6.23 3.23
C VAL A 30 -0.68 -7.53 3.95
N ASP A 31 -0.96 -8.67 3.31
CA ASP A 31 -0.46 -9.96 3.78
C ASP A 31 1.07 -9.96 3.76
N THR A 32 1.67 -10.52 4.81
CA THR A 32 3.13 -10.56 4.94
C THR A 32 3.64 -11.98 5.12
N LEU A 33 4.83 -12.21 4.58
CA LEU A 33 5.57 -13.44 4.77
C LEU A 33 7.00 -13.11 5.19
N GLU A 34 7.48 -13.77 6.23
CA GLU A 34 8.83 -13.64 6.74
C GLU A 34 9.51 -15.02 6.79
N PHE A 35 10.76 -15.09 6.34
CA PHE A 35 11.60 -16.27 6.50
C PHE A 35 13.09 -15.90 6.43
N GLU A 36 13.94 -16.71 7.06
CA GLU A 36 15.39 -16.59 6.97
C GLU A 36 15.97 -17.56 5.94
N MET A 37 16.90 -17.06 5.13
CA MET A 37 17.76 -17.86 4.27
C MET A 37 19.17 -17.99 4.87
N LYS A 38 19.72 -19.21 4.83
CA LYS A 38 21.08 -19.52 5.29
C LYS A 38 22.00 -19.76 4.10
N ASN A 39 22.99 -18.90 3.95
CA ASN A 39 24.07 -19.11 2.99
C ASN A 39 25.27 -19.74 3.69
N TYR A 40 25.66 -20.93 3.24
CA TYR A 40 26.81 -21.67 3.73
C TYR A 40 27.40 -22.54 2.61
N GLY A 41 28.74 -22.65 2.55
CA GLY A 41 29.42 -23.47 1.54
C GLY A 41 29.06 -23.06 0.11
N ALA A 42 28.51 -24.01 -0.67
CA ALA A 42 28.10 -23.79 -2.07
C ALA A 42 26.76 -23.02 -2.22
N LYS A 43 26.03 -22.76 -1.13
CA LYS A 43 24.75 -22.04 -1.15
C LYS A 43 25.00 -20.53 -1.14
N ILE A 44 25.19 -19.96 -2.33
CA ILE A 44 25.55 -18.55 -2.53
C ILE A 44 24.42 -17.65 -3.07
N TYR A 45 23.23 -18.21 -3.32
CA TYR A 45 22.12 -17.45 -3.92
C TYR A 45 21.72 -16.24 -3.06
N LYS A 46 21.46 -15.11 -3.73
CA LYS A 46 20.98 -13.87 -3.14
C LYS A 46 19.79 -13.39 -3.98
N PRO A 47 18.59 -13.24 -3.39
CA PRO A 47 17.47 -12.63 -4.08
C PRO A 47 17.62 -11.10 -4.12
N ASN A 48 16.94 -10.49 -5.06
CA ASN A 48 16.82 -9.04 -5.19
C ASN A 48 15.52 -8.53 -4.55
N ILE A 49 15.50 -7.25 -4.23
CA ILE A 49 14.24 -6.57 -3.87
C ILE A 49 13.33 -6.62 -5.11
N LEU A 50 12.03 -6.83 -4.88
CA LEU A 50 10.99 -7.05 -5.88
C LEU A 50 11.01 -8.40 -6.62
N ASP A 51 11.89 -9.34 -6.25
CA ASP A 51 11.77 -10.72 -6.74
C ASP A 51 10.43 -11.33 -6.27
N VAL A 52 9.80 -12.11 -7.15
CA VAL A 52 8.51 -12.76 -6.87
C VAL A 52 8.75 -14.00 -6.02
N VAL A 53 7.99 -14.12 -4.93
CA VAL A 53 8.03 -15.26 -4.01
C VAL A 53 6.68 -15.96 -4.01
N GLU A 54 6.73 -17.28 -4.22
CA GLU A 54 5.56 -18.14 -4.12
C GLU A 54 5.82 -19.27 -3.12
N VAL A 55 4.83 -19.54 -2.27
CA VAL A 55 4.88 -20.66 -1.32
C VAL A 55 3.77 -21.65 -1.69
N TRP A 56 4.15 -22.91 -1.82
CA TRP A 56 3.28 -24.01 -2.23
C TRP A 56 3.22 -25.06 -1.12
N ASN A 57 2.00 -25.50 -0.79
CA ASN A 57 1.78 -26.70 0.03
C ASN A 57 1.17 -27.79 -0.86
N GLY A 58 1.99 -28.74 -1.31
CA GLY A 58 1.58 -29.69 -2.34
C GLY A 58 1.22 -28.97 -3.65
N SER A 59 -0.03 -29.10 -4.10
CA SER A 59 -0.56 -28.44 -5.31
C SER A 59 -1.19 -27.07 -5.03
N THR A 60 -1.35 -26.68 -3.77
CA THR A 60 -2.05 -25.43 -3.40
C THR A 60 -1.05 -24.31 -3.16
N LYS A 61 -1.22 -23.18 -3.82
CA LYS A 61 -0.45 -21.96 -3.55
C LYS A 61 -1.00 -21.32 -2.26
N ILE A 62 -0.15 -21.18 -1.25
CA ILE A 62 -0.52 -20.64 0.06
C ILE A 62 -0.01 -19.23 0.30
N PHE A 63 0.87 -18.70 -0.56
CA PHE A 63 1.28 -17.30 -0.57
C PHE A 63 1.86 -16.94 -1.94
N GLY A 64 1.64 -15.70 -2.38
CA GLY A 64 2.23 -15.11 -3.57
C GLY A 64 2.46 -13.62 -3.34
N GLY A 65 3.65 -13.13 -3.66
CA GLY A 65 4.00 -11.74 -3.41
C GLY A 65 5.41 -11.37 -3.86
N MET A 66 5.90 -10.22 -3.41
CA MET A 66 7.22 -9.69 -3.76
C MET A 66 8.08 -9.42 -2.53
N ILE A 67 9.40 -9.56 -2.67
CA ILE A 67 10.36 -9.20 -1.63
C ILE A 67 10.39 -7.68 -1.46
N THR A 68 10.15 -7.20 -0.25
CA THR A 68 10.15 -5.77 0.07
C THR A 68 11.37 -5.35 0.88
N ASN A 69 11.87 -6.25 1.73
CA ASN A 69 13.06 -6.00 2.51
C ASN A 69 13.90 -7.28 2.67
N ILE A 70 15.22 -7.10 2.66
CA ILE A 70 16.23 -8.12 2.90
C ILE A 70 17.18 -7.57 3.97
N ASP A 71 17.03 -8.03 5.21
CA ASP A 71 17.94 -7.68 6.29
C ASP A 71 19.09 -8.71 6.31
N GLU A 72 20.33 -8.27 6.05
CA GLU A 72 21.51 -9.15 6.04
C GLU A 72 22.25 -9.09 7.39
N VAL A 73 22.40 -10.24 8.06
CA VAL A 73 23.12 -10.36 9.34
C VAL A 73 24.24 -11.39 9.22
N VAL A 74 25.46 -10.97 9.53
CA VAL A 74 26.63 -11.85 9.58
C VAL A 74 26.81 -12.33 11.02
N LYS A 75 26.69 -13.65 11.25
CA LYS A 75 26.94 -14.26 12.56
C LYS A 75 27.96 -15.39 12.42
N GLY A 76 29.21 -15.11 12.75
CA GLY A 76 30.32 -16.05 12.57
C GLY A 76 30.63 -16.29 11.09
N ARG A 77 30.64 -17.55 10.65
CA ARG A 77 30.87 -17.96 9.24
C ARG A 77 29.59 -18.16 8.42
N VAL A 78 28.42 -17.88 8.99
CA VAL A 78 27.13 -18.05 8.32
C VAL A 78 26.54 -16.67 8.03
N PHE A 79 26.17 -16.46 6.77
CA PHE A 79 25.38 -15.31 6.35
C PHE A 79 23.91 -15.68 6.48
N ARG A 80 23.19 -14.96 7.34
CA ARG A 80 21.74 -15.08 7.46
C ARG A 80 21.10 -13.88 6.79
N ARG A 81 20.09 -14.14 5.96
CA ARG A 81 19.27 -13.08 5.36
C ARG A 81 17.85 -13.26 5.80
N LYS A 82 17.31 -12.26 6.45
CA LYS A 82 15.91 -12.23 6.83
C LYS A 82 15.14 -11.53 5.72
N ILE A 83 14.25 -12.26 5.08
CA ILE A 83 13.48 -11.81 3.93
C ILE A 83 12.07 -11.50 4.41
N LYS A 84 11.58 -10.32 4.02
CA LYS A 84 10.20 -9.90 4.24
C LYS A 84 9.54 -9.66 2.90
N CYS A 85 8.47 -10.41 2.67
CA CYS A 85 7.63 -10.29 1.49
C CYS A 85 6.29 -9.66 1.85
N LYS A 86 5.74 -8.96 0.88
CA LYS A 86 4.37 -8.46 0.87
C LYS A 86 3.61 -9.11 -0.28
N ASP A 87 2.30 -9.23 -0.16
CA ASP A 87 1.43 -9.68 -1.25
C ASP A 87 1.48 -8.77 -2.49
N TYR A 88 0.63 -9.08 -3.46
CA TYR A 88 0.51 -8.31 -4.69
C TYR A 88 -0.22 -6.97 -4.53
N SER A 89 -0.67 -6.57 -3.33
CA SER A 89 -1.30 -5.27 -3.10
C SER A 89 -0.36 -4.11 -3.44
N GLN A 90 0.94 -4.28 -3.19
CA GLN A 90 1.95 -3.29 -3.62
C GLN A 90 2.06 -3.20 -5.15
N GLU A 91 1.84 -4.29 -5.87
CA GLU A 91 1.85 -4.30 -7.34
C GLU A 91 0.59 -3.64 -7.91
N LEU A 92 -0.56 -3.87 -7.26
CA LEU A 92 -1.83 -3.25 -7.59
C LEU A 92 -1.73 -1.72 -7.49
N ASP A 93 -1.13 -1.21 -6.41
CA ASP A 93 -1.06 0.23 -6.10
C ASP A 93 0.09 0.98 -6.79
N ARG A 94 0.71 0.40 -7.82
CA ARG A 94 1.84 1.01 -8.54
C ARG A 94 1.49 2.27 -9.32
N LYS A 95 0.24 2.43 -9.73
CA LYS A 95 -0.27 3.58 -10.48
C LYS A 95 -1.46 4.19 -9.76
N CYS A 96 -1.69 5.47 -9.96
CA CYS A 96 -2.91 6.13 -9.49
C CYS A 96 -3.96 6.18 -10.61
N VAL A 97 -5.21 5.95 -10.25
CA VAL A 97 -6.41 6.04 -11.09
C VAL A 97 -6.84 7.50 -11.19
N VAL A 98 -7.09 7.95 -12.42
CA VAL A 98 -7.64 9.28 -12.72
C VAL A 98 -8.77 9.10 -13.74
N GLU A 99 -9.96 8.78 -13.26
CA GLU A 99 -11.11 8.47 -14.12
C GLU A 99 -12.44 8.94 -13.51
N THR A 100 -13.43 9.14 -14.36
CA THR A 100 -14.81 9.44 -13.94
C THR A 100 -15.78 8.48 -14.63
N TYR A 101 -16.61 7.82 -13.83
CA TYR A 101 -17.60 6.86 -14.29
C TYR A 101 -19.00 7.36 -14.02
N THR A 102 -19.88 7.23 -15.00
CA THR A 102 -21.30 7.62 -14.90
C THR A 102 -22.20 6.50 -15.37
N SER A 103 -23.21 6.18 -14.56
CA SER A 103 -24.22 5.14 -14.86
C SER A 103 -23.60 3.79 -15.27
N GLN A 104 -22.49 3.40 -14.65
CA GLN A 104 -21.80 2.13 -14.94
C GLN A 104 -22.01 1.12 -13.81
N THR A 105 -21.91 -0.16 -14.14
CA THR A 105 -21.92 -1.23 -13.13
C THR A 105 -20.57 -1.30 -12.42
N VAL A 106 -20.56 -1.72 -11.15
CA VAL A 106 -19.31 -1.91 -10.39
C VAL A 106 -18.37 -2.88 -11.10
N ASN A 107 -18.89 -3.96 -11.68
CA ASN A 107 -18.10 -4.90 -12.47
C ASN A 107 -17.36 -4.23 -13.64
N ALA A 108 -18.04 -3.34 -14.38
CA ALA A 108 -17.43 -2.64 -15.50
C ALA A 108 -16.35 -1.65 -15.04
N ILE A 109 -16.60 -0.93 -13.93
CA ILE A 109 -15.64 0.01 -13.34
C ILE A 109 -14.37 -0.74 -12.90
N ILE A 110 -14.51 -1.85 -12.17
CA ILE A 110 -13.37 -2.63 -11.68
C ILE A 110 -12.58 -3.24 -12.85
N ALA A 111 -13.26 -3.78 -13.86
CA ALA A 111 -12.59 -4.34 -15.04
C ALA A 111 -11.78 -3.28 -15.79
N ASP A 112 -12.30 -2.06 -15.94
CA ASP A 112 -11.61 -0.95 -16.58
C ASP A 112 -10.38 -0.49 -15.78
N ILE A 113 -10.52 -0.33 -14.46
CA ILE A 113 -9.40 0.02 -13.57
C ILE A 113 -8.28 -1.02 -13.68
N LEU A 114 -8.61 -2.30 -13.64
CA LEU A 114 -7.60 -3.37 -13.71
C LEU A 114 -6.92 -3.43 -15.07
N ALA A 115 -7.67 -3.29 -16.17
CA ALA A 115 -7.11 -3.31 -17.52
C ALA A 115 -6.15 -2.14 -17.78
N THR A 116 -6.49 -0.93 -17.30
CA THR A 116 -5.73 0.29 -17.58
C THR A 116 -4.56 0.51 -16.62
N TYR A 117 -4.81 0.29 -15.32
CA TYR A 117 -3.87 0.66 -14.26
C TYR A 117 -3.09 -0.54 -13.70
N CYS A 118 -3.66 -1.75 -13.73
CA CYS A 118 -3.10 -2.95 -13.07
C CYS A 118 -2.91 -4.13 -14.06
N PRO A 119 -2.09 -3.99 -15.12
CA PRO A 119 -1.90 -5.06 -16.09
C PRO A 119 -1.33 -6.32 -15.41
N GLY A 120 -1.97 -7.46 -15.64
CA GLY A 120 -1.61 -8.75 -15.03
C GLY A 120 -2.51 -9.18 -13.87
N PHE A 121 -3.46 -8.34 -13.45
CA PHE A 121 -4.53 -8.73 -12.54
C PHE A 121 -5.81 -9.11 -13.29
N THR A 122 -6.59 -10.01 -12.68
CA THR A 122 -7.87 -10.48 -13.22
C THR A 122 -9.05 -10.12 -12.32
N ALA A 123 -10.25 -10.17 -12.89
CA ALA A 123 -11.50 -9.80 -12.24
C ALA A 123 -12.54 -10.94 -12.28
N VAL A 124 -12.09 -12.19 -12.31
CA VAL A 124 -12.97 -13.35 -12.52
C VAL A 124 -13.97 -13.50 -11.38
N ASN A 125 -13.52 -13.25 -10.14
CA ASN A 125 -14.35 -13.34 -8.94
C ASN A 125 -14.93 -11.99 -8.48
N VAL A 126 -15.12 -11.04 -9.41
CA VAL A 126 -15.80 -9.77 -9.16
C VAL A 126 -17.28 -9.92 -9.47
N SER A 127 -18.13 -9.90 -8.44
CA SER A 127 -19.56 -10.14 -8.59
C SER A 127 -20.41 -9.06 -7.94
N CYS A 128 -20.63 -7.96 -8.66
CA CYS A 128 -21.53 -6.89 -8.25
C CYS A 128 -22.28 -6.30 -9.47
N SER A 129 -23.57 -6.60 -9.57
CA SER A 129 -24.44 -6.10 -10.65
C SER A 129 -25.05 -4.72 -10.37
N LEU A 130 -24.66 -4.07 -9.27
CA LEU A 130 -25.18 -2.77 -8.87
C LEU A 130 -24.56 -1.65 -9.72
N THR A 131 -25.34 -0.62 -10.00
CA THR A 131 -24.95 0.54 -10.80
C THR A 131 -24.58 1.72 -9.91
N VAL A 132 -23.53 2.44 -10.31
CA VAL A 132 -23.10 3.70 -9.70
C VAL A 132 -23.52 4.84 -10.63
N ASP A 133 -24.34 5.77 -10.14
CA ASP A 133 -24.82 6.90 -10.92
C ASP A 133 -23.67 7.84 -11.32
N PHE A 134 -22.79 8.15 -10.36
CA PHE A 134 -21.61 8.97 -10.55
C PHE A 134 -20.52 8.62 -9.53
N ILE A 135 -19.30 8.41 -9.98
CA ILE A 135 -18.09 8.31 -9.13
C ILE A 135 -16.89 8.85 -9.90
N ALA A 136 -16.01 9.57 -9.20
CA ALA A 136 -14.77 10.09 -9.75
C ALA A 136 -13.61 9.71 -8.83
N PHE A 137 -12.52 9.24 -9.43
CA PHE A 137 -11.27 8.91 -8.75
C PHE A 137 -10.21 9.91 -9.21
N ASN A 138 -9.60 10.63 -8.26
CA ASN A 138 -8.64 11.68 -8.54
C ASN A 138 -7.29 11.34 -7.88
N TYR A 139 -6.37 10.79 -8.66
CA TYR A 139 -5.04 10.35 -8.20
C TYR A 139 -5.11 9.34 -7.05
N GLU A 140 -6.09 8.46 -7.10
CA GLU A 140 -6.32 7.46 -6.05
C GLU A 140 -5.68 6.11 -6.41
N GLN A 141 -5.17 5.39 -5.42
CA GLN A 141 -4.66 4.03 -5.64
C GLN A 141 -5.82 3.08 -5.98
N PRO A 142 -5.62 2.09 -6.88
CA PRO A 142 -6.63 1.09 -7.20
C PRO A 142 -7.21 0.39 -5.97
N SER A 143 -6.41 0.03 -4.97
CA SER A 143 -6.91 -0.54 -3.70
C SER A 143 -7.94 0.37 -3.02
N LYS A 144 -7.67 1.68 -2.97
CA LYS A 144 -8.59 2.68 -2.42
C LYS A 144 -9.85 2.82 -3.28
N CYS A 145 -9.72 2.75 -4.59
CA CYS A 145 -10.88 2.79 -5.50
C CYS A 145 -11.81 1.59 -5.26
N LEU A 146 -11.24 0.38 -5.15
CA LEU A 146 -11.98 -0.84 -4.83
C LEU A 146 -12.64 -0.75 -3.44
N GLN A 147 -11.92 -0.23 -2.45
CA GLN A 147 -12.44 0.00 -1.10
C GLN A 147 -13.64 0.94 -1.11
N GLN A 148 -13.58 2.06 -1.85
CA GLN A 148 -14.71 2.99 -1.94
C GLN A 148 -15.95 2.35 -2.58
N LEU A 149 -15.74 1.53 -3.62
CA LEU A 149 -16.84 0.78 -4.26
C LEU A 149 -17.42 -0.26 -3.31
N ALA A 150 -16.58 -0.96 -2.56
CA ALA A 150 -16.98 -1.96 -1.58
C ALA A 150 -17.86 -1.33 -0.49
N GLU A 151 -17.44 -0.18 0.03
CA GLU A 151 -18.17 0.57 1.06
C GLU A 151 -19.54 1.06 0.59
N LEU A 152 -19.66 1.51 -0.66
CA LEU A 152 -20.92 2.04 -1.19
C LEU A 152 -22.04 1.00 -1.19
N PHE A 153 -21.69 -0.27 -1.36
CA PHE A 153 -22.64 -1.36 -1.54
C PHE A 153 -22.63 -2.41 -0.42
N ASN A 154 -21.82 -2.22 0.64
CA ASN A 154 -21.61 -3.18 1.73
C ASN A 154 -20.98 -4.51 1.27
N TYR A 155 -19.98 -4.39 0.40
CA TYR A 155 -19.15 -5.47 -0.13
C TYR A 155 -17.79 -5.49 0.58
N ASP A 156 -17.05 -6.56 0.35
CA ASP A 156 -15.65 -6.71 0.74
C ASP A 156 -14.83 -7.17 -0.47
N TRP A 157 -13.52 -6.97 -0.40
CA TRP A 157 -12.62 -7.34 -1.48
C TRP A 157 -11.27 -7.82 -0.95
N TYR A 158 -10.65 -8.73 -1.69
CA TYR A 158 -9.26 -9.14 -1.46
C TYR A 158 -8.61 -9.58 -2.78
N ILE A 159 -7.29 -9.70 -2.77
CA ILE A 159 -6.51 -10.21 -3.90
C ILE A 159 -6.04 -11.62 -3.55
N ASP A 160 -6.26 -12.58 -4.42
CA ASP A 160 -5.70 -13.92 -4.22
C ASP A 160 -4.25 -14.05 -4.72
N TYR A 161 -3.63 -15.18 -4.41
CA TYR A 161 -2.24 -15.44 -4.77
C TYR A 161 -2.01 -15.74 -6.27
N ASP A 162 -3.08 -15.74 -7.07
CA ASP A 162 -3.07 -15.87 -8.53
C ASP A 162 -3.34 -14.53 -9.23
N LYS A 163 -3.33 -13.42 -8.47
CA LYS A 163 -3.58 -12.04 -8.94
C LYS A 163 -5.01 -11.82 -9.42
N ASP A 164 -5.97 -12.60 -8.94
CA ASP A 164 -7.39 -12.34 -9.16
C ASP A 164 -7.97 -11.51 -8.01
N VAL A 165 -8.72 -10.48 -8.37
CA VAL A 165 -9.46 -9.64 -7.43
C VAL A 165 -10.80 -10.30 -7.15
N HIS A 166 -11.05 -10.59 -5.88
CA HIS A 166 -12.34 -11.07 -5.38
C HIS A 166 -13.13 -9.88 -4.86
N PHE A 167 -14.37 -9.73 -5.30
CA PHE A 167 -15.28 -8.68 -4.84
C PHE A 167 -16.65 -9.27 -4.58
N PHE A 168 -17.05 -9.35 -3.31
CA PHE A 168 -18.19 -10.14 -2.86
C PHE A 168 -18.97 -9.47 -1.73
N SER A 169 -20.22 -9.88 -1.51
CA SER A 169 -21.03 -9.34 -0.42
C SER A 169 -20.49 -9.80 0.94
N LYS A 170 -20.45 -8.91 1.94
CA LYS A 170 -19.99 -9.25 3.30
C LYS A 170 -20.79 -10.41 3.94
N GLU A 171 -21.97 -10.75 3.43
CA GLU A 171 -22.84 -11.78 4.01
C GLU A 171 -22.63 -13.18 3.42
N SER A 172 -22.01 -13.31 2.25
CA SER A 172 -21.92 -14.59 1.54
C SER A 172 -20.62 -15.38 1.80
N ASN A 173 -19.68 -14.81 2.55
CA ASN A 173 -18.37 -15.44 2.78
C ASN A 173 -18.34 -16.21 4.10
N LEU A 174 -18.88 -17.43 4.11
CA LEU A 174 -18.85 -18.31 5.28
C LEU A 174 -17.53 -19.10 5.34
N ALA A 175 -17.05 -19.36 6.57
CA ALA A 175 -15.93 -20.24 6.81
C ALA A 175 -16.28 -21.69 6.40
N PRO A 176 -15.28 -22.49 5.99
CA PRO A 176 -15.50 -23.89 5.60
C PRO A 176 -15.95 -24.81 6.76
N PHE A 177 -15.77 -24.38 8.00
CA PHE A 177 -16.20 -25.11 9.20
C PHE A 177 -16.49 -24.14 10.35
N ASP A 178 -17.25 -24.64 11.32
CA ASP A 178 -17.62 -23.94 12.54
C ASP A 178 -16.74 -24.36 13.73
N LEU A 179 -16.74 -23.54 14.78
CA LEU A 179 -16.11 -23.87 16.07
C LEU A 179 -17.14 -24.53 16.97
N ASP A 180 -17.12 -25.86 16.99
CA ASP A 180 -18.05 -26.67 17.79
C ASP A 180 -17.35 -27.66 18.74
N ASP A 181 -18.12 -28.21 19.67
CA ASP A 181 -17.64 -29.08 20.76
C ASP A 181 -17.12 -30.46 20.29
N THR A 182 -17.36 -30.85 19.04
CA THR A 182 -17.23 -32.25 18.58
C THR A 182 -16.38 -32.44 17.34
N SER A 183 -16.23 -31.43 16.48
CA SER A 183 -15.58 -31.56 15.18
C SER A 183 -14.07 -31.68 15.26
N GLY A 184 -13.45 -31.28 16.38
CA GLY A 184 -12.01 -31.33 16.59
C GLY A 184 -11.22 -30.44 15.62
N LYS A 185 -11.91 -29.46 15.00
CA LYS A 185 -11.35 -28.57 13.97
C LYS A 185 -10.50 -27.43 14.53
N PHE A 186 -10.48 -27.26 15.85
CA PHE A 186 -9.62 -26.30 16.53
C PHE A 186 -9.04 -26.91 17.82
N VAL A 187 -7.97 -26.31 18.31
CA VAL A 187 -7.33 -26.69 19.56
C VAL A 187 -8.17 -26.17 20.72
N TRP A 188 -8.83 -27.06 21.45
CA TRP A 188 -9.79 -26.71 22.50
C TRP A 188 -9.25 -25.72 23.54
N ASP A 189 -8.03 -25.94 24.05
CA ASP A 189 -7.36 -25.10 25.06
C ASP A 189 -6.71 -23.82 24.48
N SER A 190 -7.05 -23.46 23.24
CA SER A 190 -6.53 -22.24 22.60
C SER A 190 -7.55 -21.13 22.46
N LEU A 191 -8.84 -21.42 22.67
CA LEU A 191 -9.89 -20.42 22.49
C LEU A 191 -9.85 -19.39 23.63
N VAL A 192 -9.62 -18.14 23.28
CA VAL A 192 -9.72 -16.99 24.20
C VAL A 192 -10.76 -16.03 23.66
N LEU A 193 -11.72 -15.63 24.49
CA LEU A 193 -12.70 -14.59 24.16
C LEU A 193 -12.57 -13.43 25.15
N ASN A 194 -12.44 -12.23 24.61
CA ASN A 194 -12.36 -10.97 25.34
C ASN A 194 -13.57 -10.11 24.97
N ARG A 195 -14.40 -9.78 25.96
CA ARG A 195 -15.57 -8.90 25.79
C ARG A 195 -15.33 -7.60 26.54
N LYS A 196 -15.47 -6.48 25.85
CA LYS A 196 -15.20 -5.14 26.37
C LYS A 196 -16.40 -4.23 26.14
N ALA A 197 -16.81 -3.54 27.21
CA ALA A 197 -17.92 -2.59 27.21
C ALA A 197 -17.47 -1.16 27.54
N ASP A 198 -16.16 -0.93 27.68
CA ASP A 198 -15.56 0.36 28.04
C ASP A 198 -15.71 1.42 26.94
N GLN A 199 -15.91 1.00 25.69
CA GLN A 199 -16.00 1.89 24.53
C GLN A 199 -17.43 2.11 24.03
N ILE A 200 -18.46 1.64 24.74
CA ILE A 200 -19.85 1.78 24.30
C ILE A 200 -20.25 3.26 24.22
N ARG A 201 -20.83 3.65 23.09
CA ARG A 201 -21.40 4.98 22.81
C ARG A 201 -22.68 4.79 22.02
N ASN A 202 -23.82 4.95 22.67
CA ASN A 202 -25.14 4.71 22.07
C ASN A 202 -26.01 5.97 22.00
N VAL A 203 -25.50 7.11 22.45
CA VAL A 203 -26.07 8.44 22.26
C VAL A 203 -24.98 9.39 21.75
N ILE A 204 -25.11 9.84 20.50
CA ILE A 204 -24.11 10.70 19.85
C ILE A 204 -24.66 12.10 19.62
N TYR A 205 -23.91 13.10 20.08
CA TYR A 205 -24.12 14.51 19.77
C TYR A 205 -23.07 14.97 18.76
N VAL A 206 -23.51 15.44 17.60
CA VAL A 206 -22.63 16.07 16.59
C VAL A 206 -22.87 17.57 16.61
N ARG A 207 -21.81 18.33 16.89
CA ARG A 207 -21.76 19.77 16.74
C ARG A 207 -20.93 20.10 15.49
N GLY A 208 -21.62 20.50 14.44
CA GLY A 208 -21.04 20.89 13.16
C GLY A 208 -20.65 22.36 13.10
N GLY A 209 -20.31 22.80 11.90
CA GLY A 209 -20.18 24.20 11.54
C GLY A 209 -21.53 24.92 11.45
N GLU A 210 -21.62 25.91 10.57
CA GLU A 210 -22.84 26.66 10.34
C GLU A 210 -23.40 26.35 8.94
N TYR A 211 -24.70 26.12 8.83
CA TYR A 211 -25.38 25.91 7.55
C TYR A 211 -26.28 27.10 7.21
N LYS A 212 -26.50 27.35 5.91
CA LYS A 212 -27.42 28.39 5.44
C LYS A 212 -28.87 27.91 5.64
N GLY A 213 -29.60 28.59 6.51
CA GLY A 213 -31.03 28.38 6.71
C GLY A 213 -31.86 28.95 5.57
N SER A 214 -33.18 28.73 5.64
CA SER A 214 -34.14 29.39 4.74
C SER A 214 -34.16 30.89 4.98
N SER A 215 -34.56 31.65 3.96
CA SER A 215 -34.66 33.12 4.06
C SER A 215 -35.49 33.51 5.27
N TYR A 216 -34.92 34.37 6.11
CA TYR A 216 -35.53 34.85 7.34
C TYR A 216 -35.33 36.36 7.44
N THR A 217 -36.35 37.04 7.96
CA THR A 217 -36.36 38.49 8.16
C THR A 217 -36.34 38.80 9.65
N GLU A 218 -35.34 39.55 10.09
CA GLU A 218 -35.26 40.06 11.46
C GLU A 218 -35.39 41.59 11.44
N THR A 219 -36.31 42.10 12.26
CA THR A 219 -36.65 43.53 12.31
C THR A 219 -36.27 44.12 13.67
N LYS A 220 -35.58 45.25 13.66
CA LYS A 220 -35.27 46.07 14.84
C LYS A 220 -35.87 47.46 14.66
N ILE A 221 -36.36 48.06 15.73
CA ILE A 221 -36.97 49.40 15.69
C ILE A 221 -35.99 50.38 16.35
N SER A 222 -35.70 51.49 15.67
CA SER A 222 -34.93 52.60 16.23
C SER A 222 -35.71 53.25 17.35
N VAL A 223 -35.18 53.23 18.59
CA VAL A 223 -35.91 53.74 19.76
C VAL A 223 -35.79 55.27 19.84
N ASN A 224 -34.58 55.80 19.63
CA ASN A 224 -34.26 57.21 19.86
C ASN A 224 -33.93 58.00 18.59
N GLY A 225 -33.93 57.38 17.40
CA GLY A 225 -33.59 58.07 16.14
C GLY A 225 -32.13 58.56 16.02
N SER A 226 -31.29 58.18 16.99
CA SER A 226 -29.86 58.50 17.04
C SER A 226 -28.96 57.27 16.91
N GLU A 227 -29.56 56.07 16.86
CA GLU A 227 -28.84 54.81 16.70
C GLU A 227 -28.33 54.69 15.27
N THR A 228 -27.02 54.52 15.13
CA THR A 228 -26.37 54.28 13.84
C THR A 228 -25.99 52.82 13.65
N VAL A 229 -26.05 52.00 14.70
CA VAL A 229 -25.65 50.59 14.69
C VAL A 229 -26.79 49.70 15.18
N PHE A 230 -27.19 48.73 14.35
CA PHE A 230 -28.22 47.76 14.67
C PHE A 230 -27.63 46.35 14.67
N THR A 231 -27.70 45.64 15.80
CA THR A 231 -27.19 44.26 15.94
C THR A 231 -28.32 43.23 15.82
N PHE A 232 -28.00 42.11 15.18
CA PHE A 232 -28.94 41.03 14.86
C PHE A 232 -28.50 39.71 15.52
N GLY A 233 -29.45 38.78 15.69
CA GLY A 233 -29.18 37.49 16.35
C GLY A 233 -28.31 36.54 15.50
N TYR A 234 -28.54 36.54 14.18
CA TYR A 234 -27.86 35.67 13.22
C TYR A 234 -26.90 36.43 12.32
N LYS A 235 -25.93 35.71 11.74
CA LYS A 235 -25.17 36.19 10.57
C LYS A 235 -25.99 35.82 9.34
N TYR A 236 -26.15 36.74 8.40
CA TYR A 236 -26.88 36.49 7.15
C TYR A 236 -25.95 36.49 5.93
N ALA A 237 -26.20 35.59 4.99
CA ALA A 237 -25.73 35.66 3.60
C ALA A 237 -26.84 36.22 2.69
N ASP A 238 -26.46 36.74 1.52
CA ASP A 238 -27.38 37.27 0.49
C ASP A 238 -28.39 38.26 1.07
N ILE A 239 -27.85 39.28 1.74
CA ILE A 239 -28.62 40.20 2.55
C ILE A 239 -29.34 41.25 1.70
N SER A 240 -30.54 41.59 2.13
CA SER A 240 -31.28 42.77 1.70
C SER A 240 -31.75 43.52 2.95
N VAL A 241 -31.52 44.83 2.97
CA VAL A 241 -31.86 45.68 4.12
C VAL A 241 -32.95 46.64 3.70
N THR A 242 -33.99 46.75 4.52
CA THR A 242 -35.03 47.76 4.36
C THR A 242 -35.07 48.69 5.57
N LYS A 243 -35.29 49.97 5.31
CA LYS A 243 -35.48 51.01 6.32
C LYS A 243 -36.88 51.57 6.14
N GLY A 244 -37.77 51.32 7.10
CA GLY A 244 -39.19 51.71 7.01
C GLY A 244 -39.91 51.13 5.80
N GLY A 245 -39.48 49.96 5.30
CA GLY A 245 -40.01 49.32 4.09
C GLY A 245 -39.34 49.75 2.78
N ALA A 246 -38.47 50.77 2.77
CA ALA A 246 -37.69 51.16 1.59
C ALA A 246 -36.40 50.34 1.51
N ALA A 247 -36.11 49.73 0.34
CA ALA A 247 -34.86 49.02 0.10
C ALA A 247 -33.65 49.97 0.22
N GLN A 248 -32.56 49.49 0.79
CA GLN A 248 -31.31 50.25 0.96
C GLN A 248 -30.17 49.53 0.23
N THR A 249 -29.19 50.29 -0.25
CA THR A 249 -27.97 49.75 -0.85
C THR A 249 -27.00 49.33 0.25
N VAL A 250 -26.59 48.06 0.26
CA VAL A 250 -25.78 47.48 1.34
C VAL A 250 -24.35 47.25 0.89
N GLY A 251 -23.38 47.84 1.60
CA GLY A 251 -21.95 47.59 1.42
C GLY A 251 -21.38 46.68 2.52
N ILE A 252 -20.13 46.24 2.36
CA ILE A 252 -19.42 45.44 3.37
C ILE A 252 -18.57 46.38 4.22
N ASP A 253 -18.77 46.34 5.54
CA ASP A 253 -17.98 47.13 6.50
C ASP A 253 -16.48 46.78 6.37
N PHE A 254 -15.60 47.79 6.45
CA PHE A 254 -14.14 47.68 6.23
C PHE A 254 -13.64 47.34 4.82
N ILE A 255 -14.51 47.14 3.83
CA ILE A 255 -14.11 46.91 2.42
C ILE A 255 -14.63 48.02 1.51
N HIS A 256 -15.92 48.35 1.62
CA HIS A 256 -16.56 49.34 0.76
C HIS A 256 -16.50 50.75 1.36
N ASP A 257 -16.36 51.74 0.49
CA ASP A 257 -16.44 53.15 0.87
C ASP A 257 -17.84 53.47 1.43
N PRO A 258 -17.95 53.95 2.69
CA PRO A 258 -19.22 54.37 3.29
C PRO A 258 -19.97 55.45 2.49
N ALA A 259 -19.32 56.18 1.59
CA ALA A 259 -19.96 57.20 0.76
C ALA A 259 -20.86 56.62 -0.34
N LEU A 260 -20.57 55.40 -0.81
CA LEU A 260 -21.23 54.78 -1.97
C LEU A 260 -22.45 53.90 -1.61
N TYR A 261 -22.65 53.63 -0.32
CA TYR A 261 -23.69 52.72 0.17
C TYR A 261 -24.54 53.39 1.25
N ASP A 262 -25.81 53.02 1.33
CA ASP A 262 -26.77 53.57 2.30
C ASP A 262 -26.53 53.02 3.71
N CYS A 263 -26.02 51.79 3.79
CA CYS A 263 -25.64 51.12 5.01
C CYS A 263 -24.51 50.10 4.77
N LEU A 264 -23.73 49.82 5.80
CA LEU A 264 -22.64 48.85 5.78
C LEU A 264 -22.99 47.70 6.71
N TYR A 265 -22.79 46.47 6.24
CA TYR A 265 -23.00 45.27 7.03
C TYR A 265 -21.67 44.66 7.48
N ASN A 266 -21.56 44.40 8.77
CA ASN A 266 -20.46 43.67 9.38
C ASN A 266 -20.90 42.24 9.70
N PHE A 267 -20.34 41.29 8.95
CA PHE A 267 -20.66 39.86 9.08
C PHE A 267 -20.26 39.27 10.45
N ASN A 268 -19.16 39.73 11.04
CA ASN A 268 -18.64 39.19 12.30
C ASN A 268 -19.37 39.76 13.52
N GLU A 269 -19.62 41.07 13.53
CA GLU A 269 -20.33 41.77 14.61
C GLU A 269 -21.85 41.61 14.52
N LYS A 270 -22.37 41.02 13.43
CA LYS A 270 -23.80 40.89 13.14
C LYS A 270 -24.50 42.26 13.14
N ALA A 271 -23.82 43.28 12.63
CA ALA A 271 -24.22 44.66 12.80
C ALA A 271 -24.41 45.37 11.46
N ILE A 272 -25.49 46.13 11.32
CA ILE A 272 -25.67 47.10 10.24
C ILE A 272 -25.31 48.49 10.78
N LYS A 273 -24.40 49.17 10.09
CA LYS A 273 -23.96 50.53 10.38
C LYS A 273 -24.51 51.48 9.32
N PHE A 274 -25.32 52.44 9.75
CA PHE A 274 -25.83 53.51 8.89
C PHE A 274 -24.90 54.72 8.93
N ARG A 275 -24.82 55.43 7.81
CA ARG A 275 -24.16 56.73 7.74
C ARG A 275 -24.93 57.76 8.56
N SER A 276 -24.24 58.75 9.12
CA SER A 276 -24.80 59.72 10.06
C SER A 276 -25.92 60.59 9.45
N ASP A 277 -25.88 60.82 8.14
CA ASP A 277 -26.87 61.54 7.34
C ASP A 277 -28.08 60.67 6.92
N ASN A 278 -27.94 59.34 6.91
CA ASN A 278 -28.98 58.38 6.50
C ASN A 278 -29.54 57.54 7.66
N LYS A 279 -29.27 57.95 8.91
CA LYS A 279 -29.68 57.21 10.11
C LYS A 279 -31.21 57.05 10.21
N PRO A 280 -31.72 55.90 10.71
CA PRO A 280 -33.16 55.71 10.89
C PRO A 280 -33.75 56.68 11.92
N GLY A 281 -34.85 57.35 11.56
CA GLY A 281 -35.61 58.20 12.49
C GLY A 281 -36.25 57.40 13.64
N ALA A 282 -36.69 58.09 14.68
CA ALA A 282 -37.35 57.44 15.82
C ALA A 282 -38.60 56.66 15.37
N GLY A 283 -38.75 55.42 15.83
CA GLY A 283 -39.84 54.52 15.46
C GLY A 283 -39.70 53.87 14.09
N VAL A 284 -38.64 54.14 13.31
CA VAL A 284 -38.41 53.50 12.02
C VAL A 284 -37.82 52.10 12.22
N ALA A 285 -38.45 51.11 11.56
CA ALA A 285 -37.99 49.73 11.56
C ALA A 285 -36.86 49.52 10.53
N VAL A 286 -35.77 48.90 10.96
CA VAL A 286 -34.70 48.36 10.12
C VAL A 286 -34.88 46.85 10.06
N ALA A 287 -35.13 46.31 8.87
CA ALA A 287 -35.27 44.87 8.67
C ALA A 287 -34.14 44.35 7.78
N ILE A 288 -33.46 43.29 8.24
CA ILE A 288 -32.53 42.51 7.43
C ILE A 288 -33.23 41.24 6.98
N THR A 289 -33.16 40.93 5.69
CA THR A 289 -33.66 39.68 5.10
C THR A 289 -32.51 38.99 4.39
N GLY A 290 -32.28 37.71 4.70
CA GLY A 290 -31.23 36.93 4.07
C GLY A 290 -31.25 35.48 4.55
N LEU A 291 -30.22 34.71 4.20
CA LEU A 291 -30.05 33.32 4.63
C LEU A 291 -29.24 33.29 5.95
N PRO A 292 -29.83 32.94 7.10
CA PRO A 292 -29.13 32.93 8.37
C PRO A 292 -28.17 31.74 8.47
N TYR A 293 -26.98 31.96 9.02
CA TYR A 293 -26.06 30.90 9.43
C TYR A 293 -26.51 30.33 10.78
N ILE A 294 -26.86 29.05 10.78
CA ILE A 294 -27.36 28.32 11.96
C ILE A 294 -26.36 27.20 12.30
N PRO A 295 -25.94 27.05 13.57
CA PRO A 295 -25.05 25.96 13.95
C PRO A 295 -25.74 24.60 13.78
N VAL A 296 -25.02 23.63 13.22
CA VAL A 296 -25.51 22.26 13.10
C VAL A 296 -25.36 21.56 14.46
N ILE A 297 -26.47 21.14 15.05
CA ILE A 297 -26.49 20.29 16.25
C ILE A 297 -27.44 19.14 15.97
N VAL A 298 -26.95 17.91 16.07
CA VAL A 298 -27.73 16.68 15.88
C VAL A 298 -27.48 15.74 17.04
N LYS A 299 -28.57 15.17 17.58
CA LYS A 299 -28.54 14.05 18.53
C LYS A 299 -29.10 12.82 17.82
N ILE A 300 -28.37 11.71 17.82
CA ILE A 300 -28.88 10.40 17.40
C ILE A 300 -28.62 9.41 18.53
N GLN A 301 -29.55 8.48 18.74
CA GLN A 301 -29.43 7.41 19.71
C GLN A 301 -29.85 6.08 19.09
N GLU A 302 -29.29 4.99 19.62
CA GLU A 302 -29.66 3.62 19.24
C GLU A 302 -30.46 2.96 20.36
N ASN A 303 -31.80 2.97 20.22
CA ASN A 303 -32.72 2.55 21.28
C ASN A 303 -32.51 1.10 21.75
N ALA A 304 -32.12 0.18 20.86
CA ALA A 304 -31.89 -1.22 21.21
C ALA A 304 -30.67 -1.38 22.15
N SER A 305 -29.57 -0.71 21.83
CA SER A 305 -28.38 -0.68 22.70
C SER A 305 -28.66 0.05 24.01
N VAL A 306 -29.38 1.17 23.98
CA VAL A 306 -29.73 1.93 25.20
C VAL A 306 -30.57 1.08 26.15
N ALA A 307 -31.48 0.25 25.63
CA ALA A 307 -32.27 -0.66 26.46
C ALA A 307 -31.43 -1.77 27.12
N LEU A 308 -30.33 -2.19 26.48
CA LEU A 308 -29.47 -3.28 26.95
C LEU A 308 -28.37 -2.80 27.91
N TYR A 309 -27.70 -1.69 27.57
CA TYR A 309 -26.51 -1.21 28.27
C TYR A 309 -26.76 0.08 29.09
N GLY A 310 -27.87 0.78 28.90
CA GLY A 310 -28.11 2.11 29.47
C GLY A 310 -27.55 3.24 28.57
N GLU A 311 -27.69 4.50 28.98
CA GLU A 311 -27.28 5.64 28.15
C GLU A 311 -25.77 5.96 28.29
N TYR A 312 -25.05 5.90 27.17
CA TYR A 312 -23.65 6.29 27.04
C TYR A 312 -23.51 7.41 26.00
N GLU A 313 -23.30 8.62 26.50
CA GLU A 313 -23.23 9.84 25.68
C GLU A 313 -21.81 10.14 25.17
N PHE A 314 -21.70 10.51 23.89
CA PHE A 314 -20.45 10.95 23.29
C PHE A 314 -20.67 12.19 22.40
N LYS A 315 -19.71 13.12 22.43
CA LYS A 315 -19.76 14.36 21.64
C LYS A 315 -18.70 14.37 20.55
N ILE A 316 -19.10 14.76 19.35
CA ILE A 316 -18.24 15.00 18.19
C ILE A 316 -18.33 16.49 17.86
N ILE A 317 -17.19 17.16 17.74
CA ILE A 317 -17.10 18.56 17.32
C ILE A 317 -16.33 18.59 16.01
N ASP A 318 -17.01 18.93 14.92
CA ASP A 318 -16.42 18.99 13.58
C ASP A 318 -16.97 20.18 12.81
N ASN A 319 -16.21 21.27 12.77
CA ASN A 319 -16.62 22.50 12.10
C ASN A 319 -16.71 22.37 10.57
N SER A 320 -16.19 21.29 9.98
CA SER A 320 -16.25 21.06 8.54
C SER A 320 -17.58 20.48 8.06
N ILE A 321 -18.42 20.01 8.97
CA ILE A 321 -19.77 19.53 8.65
C ILE A 321 -20.74 20.72 8.65
N ASP A 322 -21.08 21.19 7.45
CA ASP A 322 -21.96 22.35 7.20
C ASP A 322 -23.40 21.96 6.85
N SER A 323 -23.80 20.70 7.08
CA SER A 323 -25.15 20.23 6.78
C SER A 323 -25.70 19.30 7.86
N LYS A 324 -27.02 19.36 8.08
CA LYS A 324 -27.72 18.46 9.02
C LYS A 324 -27.61 16.99 8.59
N GLU A 325 -27.64 16.73 7.29
CA GLU A 325 -27.60 15.35 6.78
C GLU A 325 -26.20 14.75 6.91
N GLY A 326 -25.14 15.52 6.61
CA GLY A 326 -23.77 15.10 6.87
C GLY A 326 -23.52 14.80 8.35
N ALA A 327 -24.05 15.64 9.26
CA ALA A 327 -23.96 15.40 10.70
C ALA A 327 -24.69 14.13 11.13
N ARG A 328 -25.85 13.81 10.53
CA ARG A 328 -26.58 12.56 10.80
C ARG A 328 -25.82 11.34 10.30
N GLN A 329 -25.26 11.39 9.10
CA GLN A 329 -24.48 10.29 8.54
C GLN A 329 -23.24 10.00 9.39
N ARG A 330 -22.54 11.05 9.84
CA ARG A 330 -21.41 10.91 10.77
C ARG A 330 -21.84 10.29 12.11
N ALA A 331 -22.94 10.77 12.69
CA ALA A 331 -23.48 10.21 13.94
C ALA A 331 -23.89 8.74 13.79
N LYS A 332 -24.52 8.36 12.67
CA LYS A 332 -24.88 6.97 12.37
C LYS A 332 -23.66 6.06 12.23
N ALA A 333 -22.60 6.55 11.58
CA ALA A 333 -21.35 5.79 11.47
C ALA A 333 -20.74 5.52 12.84
N GLU A 334 -20.75 6.51 13.74
CA GLU A 334 -20.23 6.35 15.09
C GLU A 334 -21.08 5.37 15.93
N LEU A 335 -22.42 5.45 15.83
CA LEU A 335 -23.32 4.48 16.48
C LEU A 335 -23.08 3.06 15.95
N TYR A 336 -22.96 2.89 14.64
CA TYR A 336 -22.69 1.58 14.05
C TYR A 336 -21.40 0.94 14.61
N ALA A 337 -20.38 1.75 14.87
CA ALA A 337 -19.09 1.29 15.41
C ALA A 337 -19.13 1.00 16.91
N TYR A 338 -19.81 1.82 17.72
CA TYR A 338 -19.67 1.82 19.17
C TYR A 338 -20.97 1.56 19.95
N ALA A 339 -22.10 1.33 19.30
CA ALA A 339 -23.35 1.12 20.01
C ALA A 339 -23.35 -0.17 20.85
N ASP A 340 -22.59 -1.20 20.48
CA ASP A 340 -22.58 -2.49 21.18
C ASP A 340 -21.22 -2.82 21.80
N GLN A 341 -21.22 -3.82 22.70
CA GLN A 341 -19.98 -4.36 23.26
C GLN A 341 -19.07 -4.93 22.15
N ILE A 342 -17.77 -4.71 22.30
CA ILE A 342 -16.76 -5.27 21.42
C ILE A 342 -16.43 -6.67 21.92
N SER A 343 -16.52 -7.67 21.04
CA SER A 343 -16.11 -9.04 21.35
C SER A 343 -15.01 -9.46 20.38
N GLU A 344 -13.86 -9.76 20.94
CA GLU A 344 -12.66 -10.21 20.24
C GLU A 344 -12.30 -11.61 20.74
N GLY A 345 -11.63 -12.40 19.92
CA GLY A 345 -11.14 -13.69 20.35
C GLY A 345 -9.95 -14.18 19.54
N ASN A 346 -9.34 -15.26 19.98
CA ASN A 346 -8.38 -16.01 19.19
C ASN A 346 -8.55 -17.51 19.42
N PHE A 347 -8.18 -18.30 18.42
CA PHE A 347 -8.09 -19.75 18.51
C PHE A 347 -6.98 -20.27 17.59
N ARG A 348 -6.53 -21.50 17.84
CA ARG A 348 -5.58 -22.21 16.97
C ARG A 348 -6.25 -23.37 16.26
N SER A 349 -5.89 -23.58 14.99
CA SER A 349 -6.35 -24.71 14.18
C SER A 349 -5.20 -25.29 13.35
N TYR A 350 -5.31 -26.58 13.01
CA TYR A 350 -4.44 -27.27 12.06
C TYR A 350 -5.10 -27.48 10.70
N GLU A 351 -6.36 -27.11 10.58
CA GLU A 351 -7.14 -27.29 9.35
C GLU A 351 -6.88 -26.13 8.40
N THR A 352 -6.81 -26.45 7.12
CA THR A 352 -6.58 -25.48 6.05
C THR A 352 -7.91 -25.00 5.46
N GLY A 353 -7.85 -23.90 4.70
CA GLY A 353 -9.02 -23.38 3.98
C GLY A 353 -9.73 -22.22 4.68
N LEU A 354 -9.37 -21.91 5.93
CA LEU A 354 -9.74 -20.64 6.55
C LEU A 354 -9.07 -19.50 5.78
N LYS A 355 -9.88 -18.49 5.43
CA LYS A 355 -9.41 -17.23 4.86
C LYS A 355 -9.92 -16.09 5.72
N VAL A 356 -9.16 -15.01 5.69
CA VAL A 356 -9.55 -13.80 6.39
C VAL A 356 -10.80 -13.19 5.74
N GLY A 357 -11.69 -12.59 6.53
CA GLY A 357 -12.97 -12.04 6.06
C GLY A 357 -14.12 -13.04 6.01
N GLN A 358 -13.85 -14.32 6.31
CA GLN A 358 -14.90 -15.31 6.48
C GLN A 358 -15.63 -15.12 7.81
N LYS A 359 -16.95 -15.34 7.79
CA LYS A 359 -17.76 -15.48 8.99
C LYS A 359 -17.67 -16.92 9.50
N ILE A 360 -17.33 -17.07 10.77
CA ILE A 360 -17.25 -18.36 11.45
C ILE A 360 -18.23 -18.37 12.62
N HIS A 361 -18.96 -19.48 12.75
CA HIS A 361 -19.90 -19.68 13.83
C HIS A 361 -19.19 -20.30 15.03
N LEU A 362 -19.34 -19.71 16.22
CA LEU A 362 -18.97 -20.34 17.48
C LEU A 362 -20.21 -20.91 18.13
N ASN A 363 -20.31 -22.24 18.12
CA ASN A 363 -21.41 -22.99 18.70
C ASN A 363 -20.89 -23.98 19.72
N SER A 364 -20.84 -23.56 20.97
CA SER A 364 -20.43 -24.40 22.10
C SER A 364 -21.55 -24.52 23.11
N VAL A 365 -22.08 -25.73 23.26
CA VAL A 365 -23.09 -26.07 24.28
C VAL A 365 -22.44 -26.11 25.66
N VAL A 366 -21.19 -26.57 25.74
CA VAL A 366 -20.43 -26.65 27.01
C VAL A 366 -20.19 -25.27 27.61
N TRP A 367 -19.89 -24.27 26.77
CA TRP A 367 -19.63 -22.90 27.22
C TRP A 367 -20.85 -21.97 27.12
N GLY A 368 -21.93 -22.40 26.46
CA GLY A 368 -23.15 -21.62 26.29
C GLY A 368 -23.02 -20.47 25.29
N TYR A 369 -22.19 -20.63 24.26
CA TYR A 369 -21.99 -19.63 23.21
C TYR A 369 -22.61 -20.07 21.89
N ASP A 370 -23.37 -19.17 21.27
CA ASP A 370 -23.97 -19.31 19.95
C ASP A 370 -23.92 -17.94 19.25
N GLU A 371 -22.75 -17.62 18.70
CA GLU A 371 -22.46 -16.29 18.15
C GLU A 371 -21.61 -16.36 16.88
N TRP A 372 -21.80 -15.40 15.98
CA TRP A 372 -21.04 -15.27 14.74
C TRP A 372 -19.89 -14.28 14.90
N PHE A 373 -18.70 -14.68 14.44
CA PHE A 373 -17.51 -13.85 14.40
C PHE A 373 -16.99 -13.74 12.97
N THR A 374 -16.30 -12.65 12.65
CA THR A 374 -15.52 -12.54 11.41
C THR A 374 -14.05 -12.75 11.72
N ILE A 375 -13.36 -13.53 10.88
CA ILE A 375 -11.92 -13.73 10.99
C ILE A 375 -11.22 -12.46 10.51
N ASN A 376 -10.47 -11.81 11.40
CA ASN A 376 -9.75 -10.56 11.11
C ASN A 376 -8.28 -10.79 10.73
N ARG A 377 -7.66 -11.85 11.27
CA ARG A 377 -6.25 -12.14 11.04
C ARG A 377 -6.00 -13.64 11.17
N ILE A 378 -5.09 -14.17 10.35
CA ILE A 378 -4.59 -15.53 10.46
C ILE A 378 -3.06 -15.47 10.45
N ASP A 379 -2.46 -15.83 11.58
CA ASP A 379 -1.01 -16.00 11.70
C ASP A 379 -0.68 -17.50 11.55
N SER A 380 0.11 -17.84 10.56
CA SER A 380 0.45 -19.23 10.24
C SER A 380 1.95 -19.48 10.46
N ILE A 381 2.26 -20.48 11.29
CA ILE A 381 3.61 -20.96 11.53
C ILE A 381 3.74 -22.42 11.07
N ILE A 382 4.94 -22.84 10.72
CA ILE A 382 5.18 -24.22 10.31
C ILE A 382 5.47 -25.09 11.53
N ARG A 383 4.75 -26.21 11.64
CA ARG A 383 5.00 -27.22 12.68
C ARG A 383 5.90 -28.34 12.15
N LYS A 384 5.58 -28.87 10.97
CA LYS A 384 6.37 -29.93 10.31
C LYS A 384 6.55 -29.62 8.82
N PRO A 385 7.75 -29.20 8.38
CA PRO A 385 7.99 -28.80 6.99
C PRO A 385 7.84 -29.95 5.98
N ASP A 386 8.20 -31.15 6.40
CA ASP A 386 8.19 -32.39 5.62
C ASP A 386 6.76 -32.84 5.27
N THR A 387 5.87 -32.87 6.26
CA THR A 387 4.45 -33.19 6.03
C THR A 387 3.64 -31.99 5.53
N GLY A 388 4.14 -30.76 5.71
CA GLY A 388 3.44 -29.52 5.35
C GLY A 388 2.36 -29.12 6.35
N GLU A 389 2.43 -29.65 7.58
CA GLU A 389 1.53 -29.27 8.68
C GLU A 389 1.86 -27.87 9.18
N MET A 390 0.86 -26.99 9.12
CA MET A 390 0.91 -25.63 9.63
C MET A 390 -0.01 -25.49 10.83
N GLU A 391 0.35 -24.60 11.75
CA GLU A 391 -0.53 -24.16 12.82
C GLU A 391 -1.01 -22.74 12.49
N HIS A 392 -2.32 -22.58 12.46
CA HIS A 392 -3.01 -21.33 12.14
C HIS A 392 -3.56 -20.75 13.43
N THR A 393 -3.12 -19.56 13.81
CA THR A 393 -3.69 -18.77 14.90
C THR A 393 -4.63 -17.74 14.29
N CYS A 394 -5.92 -17.94 14.49
CA CYS A 394 -6.97 -17.09 13.93
C CYS A 394 -7.46 -16.11 14.99
N SER A 395 -7.51 -14.83 14.63
CA SER A 395 -8.10 -13.77 15.45
C SER A 395 -9.52 -13.47 14.97
N LEU A 396 -10.45 -13.46 15.92
CA LEU A 396 -11.88 -13.28 15.74
C LEU A 396 -12.31 -11.91 16.24
N VAL A 397 -13.23 -11.29 15.51
CA VAL A 397 -13.77 -9.98 15.87
C VAL A 397 -15.25 -9.95 15.46
N THR A 398 -16.11 -9.30 16.25
CA THR A 398 -17.49 -9.05 15.81
C THR A 398 -17.54 -8.04 14.67
N THR A 399 -18.48 -8.21 13.74
CA THR A 399 -18.60 -7.44 12.50
C THR A 399 -18.58 -5.91 12.68
N ARG A 400 -19.06 -5.39 13.82
CA ARG A 400 -19.11 -3.93 14.09
C ARG A 400 -17.74 -3.32 14.37
N THR A 401 -16.86 -4.05 15.05
CA THR A 401 -15.48 -3.60 15.33
C THR A 401 -14.63 -3.43 14.06
N MET A 402 -14.94 -4.21 13.01
CA MET A 402 -14.29 -4.06 11.71
C MET A 402 -14.67 -2.74 11.03
N GLY A 403 -15.94 -2.32 11.15
CA GLY A 403 -16.39 -1.01 10.69
C GLY A 403 -15.64 0.15 11.36
N MET A 404 -15.11 -0.03 12.58
CA MET A 404 -14.35 1.00 13.30
C MET A 404 -13.03 1.36 12.59
N ILE A 405 -12.30 0.37 12.05
CA ILE A 405 -11.04 0.61 11.32
C ILE A 405 -11.32 1.30 9.98
N GLU A 406 -12.33 0.83 9.25
CA GLU A 406 -12.79 1.45 8.00
C GLU A 406 -13.20 2.92 8.23
N ILE A 407 -13.91 3.20 9.32
CA ILE A 407 -14.33 4.56 9.69
C ILE A 407 -13.13 5.46 10.07
N LEU A 408 -12.13 4.94 10.77
CA LEU A 408 -10.90 5.70 11.10
C LEU A 408 -10.09 6.02 9.85
N GLN A 409 -9.98 5.07 8.90
CA GLN A 409 -9.38 5.32 7.60
C GLN A 409 -10.19 6.34 6.79
N LYS A 410 -11.53 6.27 6.84
CA LYS A 410 -12.44 7.22 6.20
C LYS A 410 -12.25 8.65 6.71
N LEU A 411 -12.00 8.83 8.01
CA LEU A 411 -11.71 10.16 8.56
C LEU A 411 -10.39 10.73 8.03
N LEU A 412 -9.37 9.89 7.84
CA LEU A 412 -8.10 10.31 7.25
C LEU A 412 -8.23 10.60 5.74
N THR A 413 -8.93 9.76 4.98
CA THR A 413 -9.10 9.94 3.52
C THR A 413 -10.10 11.04 3.16
N MET A 414 -11.04 11.40 4.04
CA MET A 414 -11.92 12.55 3.86
C MET A 414 -11.17 13.89 3.94
N GLU A 415 -10.03 13.97 4.61
CA GLU A 415 -9.18 15.17 4.59
C GLU A 415 -8.52 15.37 3.23
N ASP A 416 -8.05 14.30 2.59
CA ASP A 416 -7.46 14.34 1.24
C ASP A 416 -8.48 14.79 0.18
N LYS A 417 -9.77 14.45 0.36
CA LYS A 417 -10.87 14.83 -0.55
C LYS A 417 -11.30 16.30 -0.47
N LYS A 418 -10.77 17.10 0.48
CA LYS A 418 -11.06 18.55 0.56
C LYS A 418 -10.25 19.38 -0.44
N ILE A 419 -9.36 18.76 -1.19
CA ILE A 419 -8.61 19.45 -2.26
C ILE A 419 -9.46 19.43 -3.54
N GLU A 420 -10.13 20.55 -3.83
CA GLU A 420 -10.77 20.77 -5.15
C GLU A 420 -9.68 20.97 -6.22
N ILE A 421 -9.38 19.92 -6.98
CA ILE A 421 -8.55 20.02 -8.18
C ILE A 421 -9.39 20.67 -9.29
N LYS A 422 -8.95 21.83 -9.78
CA LYS A 422 -9.62 22.55 -10.88
C LYS A 422 -9.42 21.80 -12.19
N LYS A 423 -10.43 21.84 -13.06
CA LYS A 423 -10.42 21.22 -14.40
C LYS A 423 -9.25 21.66 -15.30
N ASP A 424 -8.59 22.77 -14.95
CA ASP A 424 -7.49 23.38 -15.71
C ASP A 424 -6.09 23.04 -15.14
N GLU A 425 -5.98 22.06 -14.24
CA GLU A 425 -4.67 21.61 -13.76
C GLU A 425 -3.92 20.83 -14.86
N VAL A 426 -2.80 21.39 -15.32
CA VAL A 426 -1.92 20.75 -16.30
C VAL A 426 -0.79 20.04 -15.56
N LEU A 427 -0.72 18.72 -15.70
CA LEU A 427 0.40 17.92 -15.19
C LEU A 427 1.65 18.24 -16.02
N ASP A 428 2.61 18.96 -15.45
CA ASP A 428 3.93 19.15 -16.06
C ASP A 428 4.79 17.90 -15.82
N LYS A 429 4.83 17.01 -16.81
CA LYS A 429 5.55 15.73 -16.74
C LYS A 429 7.02 15.92 -17.11
N ILE A 430 7.88 16.07 -16.10
CA ILE A 430 9.33 16.14 -16.28
C ILE A 430 9.94 14.74 -16.10
N GLU A 431 10.28 14.06 -17.20
CA GLU A 431 11.03 12.80 -17.16
C GLU A 431 12.53 13.07 -17.32
N THR A 432 13.32 12.76 -16.30
CA THR A 432 14.79 12.90 -16.37
C THR A 432 15.38 11.61 -16.91
N VAL A 433 15.90 11.64 -18.14
CA VAL A 433 16.68 10.53 -18.69
C VAL A 433 18.15 10.77 -18.33
N GLN A 434 18.72 9.88 -17.51
CA GLN A 434 20.18 9.83 -17.31
C GLN A 434 20.75 8.82 -18.31
N GLU A 435 21.47 9.30 -19.33
CA GLU A 435 22.28 8.45 -20.20
C GLU A 435 23.67 8.29 -19.58
N GLU A 436 24.08 7.05 -19.27
CA GLU A 436 25.48 6.76 -18.97
C GLU A 436 26.29 6.77 -20.26
N VAL A 437 26.99 7.88 -20.53
CA VAL A 437 27.99 7.94 -21.59
C VAL A 437 29.29 7.30 -21.09
N SER A 438 29.48 6.01 -21.34
CA SER A 438 30.75 5.35 -21.08
C SER A 438 31.75 5.68 -22.20
N ILE A 439 32.64 6.66 -21.97
CA ILE A 439 33.79 6.88 -22.86
C ILE A 439 34.82 5.78 -22.55
N THR A 440 34.89 4.77 -23.42
CA THR A 440 35.96 3.76 -23.35
C THR A 440 37.16 4.31 -24.12
N GLU A 441 38.13 4.88 -23.43
CA GLU A 441 39.38 5.33 -24.04
C GLU A 441 40.28 4.10 -24.29
N LEU A 442 40.41 3.69 -25.56
CA LEU A 442 41.34 2.64 -25.97
C LEU A 442 42.76 3.23 -26.03
N VAL A 443 43.47 3.28 -24.90
CA VAL A 443 44.90 3.61 -24.88
C VAL A 443 45.70 2.40 -25.39
N THR A 444 45.88 2.32 -26.71
CA THR A 444 46.79 1.34 -27.31
C THR A 444 48.22 1.75 -27.01
N LYS A 445 48.84 1.13 -25.99
CA LYS A 445 50.29 1.28 -25.76
C LYS A 445 51.02 0.50 -26.86
N TYR A 446 51.46 1.18 -27.91
CA TYR A 446 52.37 0.58 -28.89
C TYR A 446 53.62 0.08 -28.15
N ALA A 447 53.96 -1.19 -28.34
CA ALA A 447 55.19 -1.75 -27.80
C ALA A 447 56.38 -0.92 -28.30
N ASN A 448 57.37 -0.69 -27.44
CA ASN A 448 58.61 -0.02 -27.81
C ASN A 448 59.16 -0.64 -29.10
N ILE A 449 59.42 0.17 -30.13
CA ILE A 449 60.15 -0.30 -31.31
C ILE A 449 61.58 -0.58 -30.86
N SER A 450 61.87 -1.83 -30.50
CA SER A 450 63.23 -2.32 -30.35
C SER A 450 63.79 -2.51 -31.75
N ILE A 451 64.54 -1.53 -32.25
CA ILE A 451 65.38 -1.70 -33.43
C ILE A 451 66.52 -2.64 -33.02
N ALA A 452 66.41 -3.92 -33.33
CA ALA A 452 67.49 -4.87 -33.25
C ALA A 452 68.25 -4.84 -34.58
N GLU A 453 69.35 -4.08 -34.65
CA GLU A 453 70.33 -4.27 -35.72
C GLU A 453 71.04 -5.61 -35.49
N ALA A 454 70.68 -6.62 -36.28
CA ALA A 454 71.41 -7.88 -36.33
C ALA A 454 72.69 -7.67 -37.17
N ILE A 455 73.81 -7.38 -36.53
CA ILE A 455 75.13 -7.56 -37.14
C ILE A 455 75.40 -9.07 -37.17
N SER A 456 75.30 -9.68 -38.35
CA SER A 456 75.77 -11.04 -38.58
C SER A 456 77.25 -11.01 -38.97
N VAL A 457 78.14 -11.36 -38.04
CA VAL A 457 79.51 -11.75 -38.38
C VAL A 457 79.47 -13.22 -38.80
N SER A 458 79.59 -13.50 -40.10
CA SER A 458 79.77 -14.87 -40.57
C SER A 458 81.25 -15.21 -40.62
N GLU A 459 81.73 -16.03 -39.70
CA GLU A 459 82.99 -16.75 -39.86
C GLU A 459 82.77 -18.04 -40.65
N ASN A 460 83.51 -18.21 -41.74
CA ASN A 460 83.44 -19.43 -42.55
C ASN A 460 84.40 -20.47 -41.97
N VAL A 461 83.96 -21.18 -40.93
CA VAL A 461 84.73 -22.30 -40.36
C VAL A 461 84.59 -23.50 -41.29
N ARG A 462 85.59 -23.71 -42.17
CA ARG A 462 85.73 -24.93 -42.95
C ARG A 462 86.04 -26.10 -42.01
N ARG A 463 85.01 -26.77 -41.49
CA ARG A 463 85.13 -28.12 -40.93
C ARG A 463 85.45 -29.05 -42.10
N ASP A 464 86.68 -29.54 -42.13
CA ASP A 464 87.33 -30.33 -43.19
C ASP A 464 88.24 -29.50 -44.13
N PRO A 465 89.54 -29.33 -43.79
CA PRO A 465 90.50 -28.63 -44.65
C PRO A 465 90.83 -29.39 -45.94
N TRP A 466 90.40 -30.64 -46.09
CA TRP A 466 90.72 -31.49 -47.24
C TRP A 466 89.51 -31.81 -48.13
N GLY A 467 88.29 -31.53 -47.66
CA GLY A 467 87.04 -31.66 -48.42
C GLY A 467 86.35 -33.00 -48.18
N ALA A 468 85.02 -32.95 -48.08
CA ALA A 468 84.18 -34.10 -47.73
C ALA A 468 84.48 -35.31 -48.63
N GLY A 469 84.95 -36.41 -48.03
CA GLY A 469 85.20 -37.68 -48.71
C GLY A 469 86.59 -37.86 -49.34
N VAL A 470 87.53 -36.93 -49.14
CA VAL A 470 88.89 -37.02 -49.71
C VAL A 470 89.84 -37.93 -48.90
N ILE A 471 89.67 -38.03 -47.57
CA ILE A 471 90.51 -38.89 -46.71
C ILE A 471 89.61 -39.66 -45.73
N ASN A 472 89.72 -40.99 -45.74
CA ASN A 472 88.97 -41.87 -44.84
C ASN A 472 89.87 -42.36 -43.69
N LEU A 473 89.71 -41.81 -42.49
CA LEU A 473 90.54 -42.19 -41.34
C LEU A 473 90.05 -43.52 -40.73
N VAL A 474 90.96 -44.45 -40.46
CA VAL A 474 90.67 -45.77 -39.87
C VAL A 474 91.38 -45.91 -38.54
N LEU A 475 90.72 -46.49 -37.53
CA LEU A 475 91.33 -46.71 -36.22
C LEU A 475 92.18 -48.00 -36.23
N GLY A 476 93.48 -47.90 -35.94
CA GLY A 476 94.40 -49.03 -35.86
C GLY A 476 95.31 -49.21 -37.11
N PRO A 477 96.33 -50.09 -37.06
CA PRO A 477 97.29 -50.25 -38.14
C PRO A 477 96.60 -50.75 -39.41
N TYR A 478 96.72 -49.98 -40.49
CA TYR A 478 96.11 -50.26 -41.80
C TYR A 478 97.16 -50.29 -42.90
N THR A 479 97.07 -51.27 -43.81
CA THR A 479 97.96 -51.40 -44.97
C THR A 479 97.14 -51.19 -46.24
N PRO A 480 97.42 -50.15 -47.05
CA PRO A 480 96.62 -49.84 -48.24
C PRO A 480 96.61 -51.00 -49.24
N THR A 481 95.45 -51.30 -49.82
CA THR A 481 95.27 -52.44 -50.75
C THR A 481 95.50 -52.08 -52.23
N GLY A 482 95.87 -50.84 -52.54
CA GLY A 482 96.18 -50.36 -53.89
C GLY A 482 96.23 -48.84 -53.99
N ASP A 483 96.60 -48.32 -55.16
CA ASP A 483 96.90 -46.89 -55.38
C ASP A 483 95.68 -45.96 -55.24
N SER A 484 94.47 -46.51 -55.30
CA SER A 484 93.21 -45.78 -55.14
C SER A 484 92.66 -45.77 -53.71
N ASP A 485 93.38 -46.35 -52.74
CA ASP A 485 92.94 -46.44 -51.35
C ASP A 485 93.29 -45.18 -50.53
N SER A 486 92.26 -44.38 -50.24
CA SER A 486 92.36 -43.12 -49.50
C SER A 486 92.34 -43.28 -47.97
N LYS A 487 92.41 -44.50 -47.46
CA LYS A 487 92.37 -44.75 -46.01
C LYS A 487 93.70 -44.48 -45.33
N ARG A 488 93.69 -43.80 -44.18
CA ARG A 488 94.89 -43.51 -43.37
C ARG A 488 94.65 -43.83 -41.89
N PRO A 489 95.56 -44.58 -41.22
CA PRO A 489 95.35 -44.95 -39.83
C PRO A 489 95.59 -43.77 -38.90
N ILE A 490 94.70 -43.56 -37.93
CA ILE A 490 94.85 -42.56 -36.86
C ILE A 490 95.01 -43.24 -35.51
N TRP A 491 95.90 -42.70 -34.68
CA TRP A 491 96.13 -43.13 -33.30
C TRP A 491 95.51 -42.07 -32.39
N LEU A 492 94.41 -42.40 -31.72
CA LEU A 492 93.79 -41.48 -30.76
C LEU A 492 94.59 -41.50 -29.45
N ASP A 493 95.05 -40.33 -29.02
CA ASP A 493 95.66 -40.14 -27.70
C ASP A 493 94.56 -40.18 -26.61
N ARG A 494 94.87 -40.76 -25.44
CA ARG A 494 93.94 -41.24 -24.39
C ARG A 494 93.10 -40.18 -23.67
N GLY A 495 93.07 -38.94 -24.14
CA GLY A 495 92.41 -37.80 -23.46
C GLY A 495 91.05 -37.36 -24.00
N ALA A 496 90.58 -37.86 -25.15
CA ALA A 496 89.32 -37.41 -25.74
C ALA A 496 88.13 -38.30 -25.35
N TRP A 497 87.47 -37.98 -24.23
CA TRP A 497 86.12 -38.43 -23.96
C TRP A 497 85.13 -37.46 -24.63
N ILE A 498 84.29 -38.00 -25.49
CA ILE A 498 83.26 -37.30 -26.26
C ILE A 498 82.01 -37.20 -25.37
N TYR A 499 81.44 -36.00 -25.26
CA TYR A 499 79.99 -35.80 -25.05
C TYR A 499 79.38 -35.27 -26.34
#